data_AF-A0A8J8FC85-F1
#
_entry.id   AF-A0A8J8FC85-F1
#
_cell.length_a   1.000
_cell.length_b   1.000
_cell.length_c   1.000
_cell.angle_alpha   90.00
_cell.angle_beta   90.00
_cell.angle_gamma   90.00
#
_symmetry.space_group_name_H-M   'P 1'
#
loop_
_entity.id
_entity.type
_entity.pdbx_description
1 polymer ?
#
loop_
_entity_poly.entity_id
_entity_poly.type
_entity_poly.pdbx_seq_one_letter_code
_entity_poly.pdbx_strand_id
1 'polypeptide(L)'
;MKEGRKKIGGFMTALFAVVFLLLFVVATASAAEGPAVMITDYTVDPTVLMPGDTGTITLTIKNMDTQSLETTVEQSSGTPGKTTTTTSTRSISAEIDTIRLSSRSRDVEWMKEGSQRAEYLNVGALGPGESITISLPIKAAAYARDDTYFPEVYIEVDNGKNVRFPVRVQVDSSEVRLIEQDIPSEISISESKEIAIVVANNRPNSVSGVNVLMKSSNDALEFTPEEIFIGNLEAYEERAVDFTLTPLSEGDHDIYFEATYKNGNNVHHSELTSSVEIKSSSDVKLILVNAPEFVFRGDVARIDFDVANGMAKDIKAVSVVPAIGGLKMLPSEYFIGDMEAGDVFSASFDIHTSDLNVGDIQIPFKVLFKDVDTDRQYETEGYEVQVEVREPQKSELPNQMLFGALLLILVLVVVAVWVRVRRKRGRRERK
;
A
#
# COMPACT_ATOMS: atom_id res chain seq x y z
N MET A 1 24.61 60.53 94.42
CA MET A 1 23.22 60.04 94.40
C MET A 1 22.94 59.54 92.99
N LYS A 2 22.58 58.25 92.88
CA LYS A 2 22.42 57.47 91.64
C LYS A 2 21.18 57.89 90.82
N GLU A 3 21.23 57.51 89.54
CA GLU A 3 20.10 57.16 88.65
C GLU A 3 19.14 58.31 88.23
N GLY A 4 18.65 58.41 86.99
CA GLY A 4 18.55 57.41 85.95
C GLY A 4 18.44 58.03 84.55
N ARG A 5 19.22 57.47 83.63
CA ARG A 5 19.09 57.61 82.17
C ARG A 5 18.27 56.41 81.68
N LYS A 6 17.48 56.63 80.61
CA LYS A 6 16.71 55.66 79.81
C LYS A 6 15.32 55.27 80.35
N LYS A 7 14.27 55.70 79.64
CA LYS A 7 13.09 54.90 79.25
C LYS A 7 12.06 55.77 78.48
N ILE A 8 12.46 56.37 77.36
CA ILE A 8 11.52 57.07 76.45
C ILE A 8 11.47 56.40 75.06
N GLY A 9 12.43 55.54 74.72
CA GLY A 9 12.46 54.81 73.44
C GLY A 9 11.66 53.49 73.39
N GLY A 10 11.07 53.04 74.50
CA GLY A 10 10.33 51.76 74.56
C GLY A 10 8.81 51.90 74.37
N PHE A 11 8.24 53.08 74.62
CA PHE A 11 6.80 53.29 74.52
C PHE A 11 6.35 53.60 73.08
N MET A 12 7.20 54.29 72.30
CA MET A 12 6.89 54.62 70.91
C MET A 12 7.00 53.40 69.97
N THR A 13 7.89 52.46 70.29
CA THR A 13 8.07 51.20 69.54
C THR A 13 6.99 50.16 69.89
N ALA A 14 6.53 50.14 71.15
CA ALA A 14 5.38 49.31 71.54
C ALA A 14 4.06 49.81 70.94
N LEU A 15 3.87 51.12 70.83
CA LEU A 15 2.66 51.70 70.21
C LEU A 15 2.63 51.49 68.69
N PHE A 16 3.79 51.56 68.01
CA PHE A 16 3.89 51.24 66.58
C PHE A 16 3.70 49.75 66.29
N ALA A 17 4.18 48.85 67.16
CA ALA A 17 3.97 47.41 67.02
C ALA A 17 2.49 47.01 67.24
N VAL A 18 1.78 47.68 68.16
CA VAL A 18 0.35 47.45 68.39
C VAL A 18 -0.50 48.00 67.24
N VAL A 19 -0.12 49.13 66.64
CA VAL A 19 -0.80 49.69 65.46
C VAL A 19 -0.50 48.88 64.20
N PHE A 20 0.71 48.30 64.04
CA PHE A 20 1.03 47.39 62.94
C PHE A 20 0.37 46.00 63.11
N LEU A 21 0.14 45.56 64.35
CA LEU A 21 -0.62 44.33 64.66
C LEU A 21 -2.14 44.54 64.47
N LEU A 22 -2.64 45.77 64.62
CA LEU A 22 -4.04 46.16 64.33
C LEU A 22 -4.29 46.52 62.86
N LEU A 23 -3.24 46.61 62.03
CA LEU A 23 -3.32 46.80 60.57
C LEU A 23 -3.16 45.49 59.78
N PHE A 24 -3.20 44.32 60.44
CA PHE A 24 -3.72 43.11 59.79
C PHE A 24 -5.21 43.31 59.58
N VAL A 25 -5.53 44.13 58.57
CA VAL A 25 -6.82 44.10 57.90
C VAL A 25 -6.99 42.65 57.48
N VAL A 26 -7.87 41.96 58.20
CA VAL A 26 -8.47 40.72 57.76
C VAL A 26 -8.96 41.02 56.36
N ALA A 27 -8.23 40.53 55.35
CA ALA A 27 -8.79 40.39 54.03
C ALA A 27 -9.96 39.44 54.22
N THR A 28 -11.13 40.00 54.46
CA THR A 28 -12.38 39.29 54.30
C THR A 28 -12.41 38.96 52.83
N ALA A 29 -11.88 37.78 52.48
CA ALA A 29 -12.31 37.10 51.28
C ALA A 29 -13.82 37.13 51.38
N SER A 30 -14.47 37.92 50.51
CA SER A 30 -15.88 37.76 50.26
C SER A 30 -16.04 36.31 49.89
N ALA A 31 -16.53 35.49 50.83
CA ALA A 31 -16.94 34.14 50.52
C ALA A 31 -17.88 34.28 49.33
N ALA A 32 -17.55 33.64 48.22
CA ALA A 32 -18.49 33.53 47.13
C ALA A 32 -19.73 32.84 47.72
N GLU A 33 -20.91 33.44 47.56
CA GLU A 33 -22.16 32.76 47.91
C GLU A 33 -22.29 31.53 47.02
N GLY A 34 -22.29 30.34 47.61
CA GLY A 34 -22.46 29.05 46.92
C GLY A 34 -21.15 28.35 46.51
N PRO A 35 -21.23 27.06 46.16
CA PRO A 35 -20.05 26.24 45.95
C PRO A 35 -19.32 26.56 44.63
N ALA A 36 -17.99 26.42 44.64
CA ALA A 36 -17.13 26.81 43.53
C ALA A 36 -16.81 25.64 42.59
N VAL A 37 -17.64 25.41 41.57
CA VAL A 37 -17.41 24.38 40.55
C VAL A 37 -16.50 24.89 39.42
N MET A 38 -15.54 24.08 38.98
CA MET A 38 -14.66 24.39 37.86
C MET A 38 -14.36 23.12 37.03
N ILE A 39 -14.15 23.29 35.72
CA ILE A 39 -13.52 22.27 34.88
C ILE A 39 -12.01 22.39 35.05
N THR A 40 -11.38 21.38 35.66
CA THR A 40 -9.94 21.40 35.95
C THR A 40 -9.10 20.79 34.84
N ASP A 41 -9.68 19.91 34.02
CA ASP A 41 -9.00 19.27 32.90
C ASP A 41 -10.01 18.84 31.83
N TYR A 42 -9.54 18.72 30.59
CA TYR A 42 -10.31 18.12 29.51
C TYR A 42 -9.42 17.46 28.46
N THR A 43 -9.95 16.43 27.80
CA THR A 43 -9.33 15.78 26.65
C THR A 43 -10.35 15.64 25.51
N VAL A 44 -9.85 15.59 24.28
CA VAL A 44 -10.66 15.34 23.08
C VAL A 44 -10.04 14.15 22.34
N ASP A 45 -10.86 13.14 22.06
CA ASP A 45 -10.45 11.92 21.35
C ASP A 45 -11.37 11.66 20.14
N PRO A 46 -10.84 11.56 18.90
CA PRO A 46 -9.45 11.82 18.51
C PRO A 46 -9.04 13.27 18.73
N THR A 47 -7.73 13.53 18.89
CA THR A 47 -7.19 14.88 19.17
C THR A 47 -7.50 15.89 18.07
N VAL A 48 -7.56 15.43 16.82
CA VAL A 48 -7.99 16.22 15.66
C VAL A 48 -8.99 15.41 14.87
N LEU A 49 -10.20 15.94 14.72
CA LEU A 49 -11.29 15.32 13.97
C LEU A 49 -11.12 15.60 12.47
N MET A 50 -11.64 14.72 11.63
CA MET A 50 -11.96 15.03 10.23
C MET A 50 -13.41 15.51 10.10
N PRO A 51 -13.77 16.21 9.03
CA PRO A 51 -15.17 16.47 8.71
C PRO A 51 -15.99 15.18 8.69
N GLY A 52 -17.08 15.13 9.46
CA GLY A 52 -17.93 13.94 9.61
C GLY A 52 -17.55 13.00 10.76
N ASP A 53 -16.36 13.15 11.35
CA ASP A 53 -15.91 12.30 12.45
C ASP A 53 -16.75 12.44 13.70
N THR A 54 -16.82 11.36 14.45
CA THR A 54 -17.30 11.31 15.82
C THR A 54 -16.13 11.31 16.79
N GLY A 55 -16.32 11.90 17.96
CA GLY A 55 -15.31 11.95 19.00
C GLY A 55 -15.94 12.08 20.38
N THR A 56 -15.08 12.17 21.39
CA THR A 56 -15.50 12.31 22.78
C THR A 56 -14.69 13.42 23.45
N ILE A 57 -15.38 14.37 24.06
CA ILE A 57 -14.78 15.33 25.00
C ILE A 57 -14.89 14.73 26.40
N THR A 58 -13.79 14.44 27.07
CA THR A 58 -13.81 13.99 28.47
C THR A 58 -13.41 15.15 29.37
N LEU A 59 -14.23 15.46 30.35
CA LEU A 59 -14.08 16.60 31.26
C LEU A 59 -13.86 16.10 32.68
N THR A 60 -12.98 16.78 33.43
CA THR A 60 -12.88 16.62 34.89
C THR A 60 -13.45 17.86 35.57
N ILE A 61 -14.58 17.69 36.25
CA ILE A 61 -15.30 18.75 36.97
C ILE A 61 -15.00 18.58 38.45
N LYS A 62 -14.59 19.66 39.12
CA LYS A 62 -14.21 19.64 40.54
C LYS A 62 -14.93 20.73 41.32
N ASN A 63 -15.38 20.38 42.52
CA ASN A 63 -15.75 21.37 43.53
C ASN A 63 -14.46 21.87 44.23
N MET A 64 -14.16 23.15 44.05
CA MET A 64 -12.95 23.80 44.55
C MET A 64 -13.01 24.16 46.04
N ASP A 65 -14.18 24.02 46.66
CA ASP A 65 -14.31 24.26 48.09
C ASP A 65 -13.57 23.21 48.90
N THR A 66 -13.04 23.61 50.05
CA THR A 66 -12.25 22.74 50.92
C THR A 66 -12.90 22.47 52.28
N GLN A 67 -14.08 23.05 52.56
CA GLN A 67 -14.73 22.98 53.88
C GLN A 67 -16.17 22.52 53.78
N SER A 68 -16.52 21.32 54.23
CA SER A 68 -17.85 20.69 54.06
C SER A 68 -19.06 21.38 54.70
N LEU A 69 -18.90 22.49 55.40
CA LEU A 69 -19.96 23.16 56.14
C LEU A 69 -19.83 24.68 56.05
N GLU A 70 -20.90 25.34 55.62
CA GLU A 70 -21.08 26.77 55.82
C GLU A 70 -21.95 26.99 57.06
N THR A 71 -21.47 27.80 58.00
CA THR A 71 -22.20 28.13 59.23
C THR A 71 -22.71 29.56 59.15
N THR A 72 -24.02 29.74 58.97
CA THR A 72 -24.66 31.04 59.10
C THR A 72 -25.22 31.20 60.50
N VAL A 73 -24.85 32.30 61.17
CA VAL A 73 -25.37 32.64 62.49
C VAL A 73 -26.33 33.81 62.34
N GLU A 74 -27.62 33.55 62.45
CA GLU A 74 -28.64 34.61 62.50
C GLU A 74 -28.95 34.95 63.96
N GLN A 75 -28.79 36.24 64.31
CA GLN A 75 -29.20 36.79 65.60
C GLN A 75 -30.51 37.55 65.40
N SER A 76 -31.61 37.00 65.91
CA SER A 76 -32.87 37.74 66.00
C SER A 76 -32.96 38.45 67.37
N SER A 77 -33.10 39.77 67.36
CA SER A 77 -33.29 40.58 68.57
C SER A 77 -34.78 40.77 68.84
N GLY A 78 -35.42 39.76 69.43
CA GLY A 78 -36.76 39.86 69.98
C GLY A 78 -36.74 39.97 71.50
N THR A 79 -37.03 41.17 72.03
CA THR A 79 -37.16 41.51 73.48
C THR A 79 -35.83 41.68 74.25
N PRO A 80 -35.68 42.73 75.10
CA PRO A 80 -34.46 42.97 75.85
C PRO A 80 -34.17 41.81 76.82
N GLY A 81 -33.04 41.14 76.64
CA GLY A 81 -32.54 40.10 77.56
C GLY A 81 -32.59 38.67 77.05
N LYS A 82 -33.03 38.40 75.81
CA LYS A 82 -32.96 37.05 75.22
C LYS A 82 -32.41 37.09 73.80
N THR A 83 -31.12 36.80 73.65
CA THR A 83 -30.49 36.53 72.35
C THR A 83 -30.77 35.08 71.97
N THR A 84 -31.45 34.84 70.85
CA THR A 84 -31.53 33.50 70.25
C THR A 84 -30.55 33.44 69.10
N THR A 85 -29.53 32.60 69.22
CA THR A 85 -28.54 32.34 68.18
C THR A 85 -29.00 31.10 67.41
N THR A 86 -29.43 31.28 66.16
CA THR A 86 -29.72 30.13 65.29
C THR A 86 -28.48 29.86 64.46
N THR A 87 -27.83 28.73 64.75
CA THR A 87 -26.71 28.21 63.94
C THR A 87 -27.30 27.32 62.86
N SER A 88 -27.31 27.79 61.61
CA SER A 88 -27.67 26.97 60.45
C SER A 88 -26.39 26.45 59.80
N THR A 89 -26.22 25.13 59.74
CA THR A 89 -25.13 24.48 59.03
C THR A 89 -25.65 23.94 57.69
N ARG A 90 -25.13 24.44 56.57
CA ARG A 90 -25.43 23.90 55.23
C ARG A 90 -24.25 23.10 54.70
N SER A 91 -24.53 21.93 54.14
CA SER A 91 -23.55 21.20 53.33
C SER A 91 -23.26 22.00 52.07
N ILE A 92 -21.99 22.26 51.80
CA ILE A 92 -21.55 23.02 50.61
C ILE A 92 -21.28 22.10 49.40
N SER A 93 -22.08 21.06 49.25
CA SER A 93 -22.00 20.23 48.05
C SER A 93 -22.53 21.02 46.86
N ALA A 94 -21.83 21.01 45.74
CA ALA A 94 -22.31 21.59 44.50
C ALA A 94 -23.32 20.66 43.83
N GLU A 95 -24.57 21.09 43.71
CA GLU A 95 -25.62 20.32 43.03
C GLU A 95 -25.55 20.61 41.53
N ILE A 96 -25.06 19.64 40.75
CA ILE A 96 -24.97 19.71 39.31
C ILE A 96 -26.27 19.17 38.72
N ASP A 97 -27.09 20.08 38.20
CA ASP A 97 -28.32 19.72 37.51
C ASP A 97 -28.02 19.30 36.08
N THR A 98 -27.58 20.25 35.25
CA THR A 98 -27.47 20.04 33.80
C THR A 98 -26.03 20.21 33.30
N ILE A 99 -25.56 19.29 32.45
CA ILE A 99 -24.35 19.47 31.63
C ILE A 99 -24.74 19.36 30.16
N ARG A 100 -24.44 20.38 29.37
CA ARG A 100 -24.68 20.39 27.92
C ARG A 100 -23.54 21.03 27.16
N LEU A 101 -23.44 20.68 25.88
CA LEU A 101 -22.54 21.35 24.94
C LEU A 101 -23.32 22.40 24.16
N SER A 102 -22.86 23.65 24.21
CA SER A 102 -23.42 24.77 23.46
C SER A 102 -22.39 25.24 22.44
N SER A 103 -22.73 25.20 21.16
CA SER A 103 -21.87 25.74 20.11
C SER A 103 -22.56 26.90 19.40
N ARG A 104 -21.77 27.90 18.98
CA ARG A 104 -22.27 29.02 18.16
C ARG A 104 -22.56 28.59 16.72
N SER A 105 -21.94 27.51 16.27
CA SER A 105 -22.12 26.92 14.96
C SER A 105 -22.52 25.45 15.08
N ARG A 106 -22.91 24.84 13.96
CA ARG A 106 -23.22 23.41 13.89
C ARG A 106 -22.03 22.57 13.42
N ASP A 107 -20.83 23.15 13.38
CA ASP A 107 -19.63 22.48 12.86
C ASP A 107 -19.10 21.42 13.83
N VAL A 108 -19.21 21.68 15.14
CA VAL A 108 -18.97 20.69 16.20
C VAL A 108 -20.17 20.73 17.14
N GLU A 109 -20.90 19.62 17.19
CA GLU A 109 -22.10 19.50 18.00
C GLU A 109 -22.11 18.22 18.83
N TRP A 110 -22.99 18.19 19.84
CA TRP A 110 -23.24 16.97 20.61
C TRP A 110 -23.80 15.89 19.69
N MET A 111 -23.19 14.72 19.69
CA MET A 111 -23.63 13.59 18.88
C MET A 111 -24.95 13.03 19.45
N LYS A 112 -26.02 13.16 18.67
CA LYS A 112 -27.33 12.56 19.00
C LYS A 112 -27.51 11.29 18.19
N GLU A 113 -27.68 10.17 18.88
CA GLU A 113 -28.12 8.92 18.24
C GLU A 113 -29.62 8.69 18.55
N GLY A 114 -30.44 8.63 17.51
CA GLY A 114 -31.89 8.44 17.65
C GLY A 114 -32.58 9.53 18.49
N SER A 115 -33.24 9.13 19.59
CA SER A 115 -33.98 10.02 20.50
C SER A 115 -33.20 10.40 21.77
N GLN A 116 -31.88 10.16 21.80
CA GLN A 116 -31.02 10.50 22.94
C GLN A 116 -31.00 12.03 23.19
N ARG A 117 -30.97 12.43 24.46
CA ARG A 117 -30.83 13.84 24.85
C ARG A 117 -29.38 14.28 24.63
N ALA A 118 -29.19 15.56 24.26
CA ALA A 118 -27.87 16.18 24.13
C ALA A 118 -27.46 16.95 25.40
N GLU A 119 -27.81 16.38 26.54
CA GLU A 119 -27.53 16.92 27.86
C GLU A 119 -27.60 15.80 28.89
N TYR A 120 -26.74 15.90 29.90
CA TYR A 120 -26.89 15.14 31.14
C TYR A 120 -27.75 15.95 32.10
N LEU A 121 -28.66 15.28 32.80
CA LEU A 121 -29.57 15.88 33.78
C LEU A 121 -29.42 15.16 35.12
N ASN A 122 -29.64 15.89 36.21
CA ASN A 122 -29.48 15.39 37.58
C ASN A 122 -28.16 14.64 37.76
N VAL A 123 -27.05 15.25 37.34
CA VAL A 123 -25.71 14.64 37.39
C VAL A 123 -25.33 14.29 38.83
N GLY A 124 -25.84 15.06 39.80
CA GLY A 124 -25.74 14.77 41.23
C GLY A 124 -24.99 15.85 41.99
N ALA A 125 -24.57 15.54 43.21
CA ALA A 125 -23.89 16.49 44.08
C ALA A 125 -22.39 16.18 44.19
N LEU A 126 -21.55 17.21 44.13
CA LEU A 126 -20.11 17.13 44.41
C LEU A 126 -19.81 17.74 45.77
N GLY A 127 -19.35 16.93 46.71
CA GLY A 127 -18.79 17.40 47.97
C GLY A 127 -17.53 18.26 47.77
N PRO A 128 -17.07 18.96 48.81
CA PRO A 128 -15.88 19.81 48.74
C PRO A 128 -14.65 19.00 48.36
N GLY A 129 -13.91 19.46 47.35
CA GLY A 129 -12.71 18.81 46.85
C GLY A 129 -12.99 17.57 45.98
N GLU A 130 -14.24 17.11 45.89
CA GLU A 130 -14.61 15.98 45.03
C GLU A 130 -14.61 16.38 43.56
N SER A 131 -14.36 15.39 42.71
CA SER A 131 -14.35 15.53 41.26
C SER A 131 -15.10 14.41 40.59
N ILE A 132 -15.71 14.72 39.45
CA ILE A 132 -16.37 13.75 38.55
C ILE A 132 -15.81 13.89 37.14
N THR A 133 -15.70 12.75 36.45
CA THR A 133 -15.32 12.70 35.05
C THR A 133 -16.54 12.42 34.18
N ILE A 134 -16.78 13.25 33.18
CA ILE A 134 -17.93 13.15 32.27
C ILE A 134 -17.42 13.14 30.82
N SER A 135 -17.97 12.24 30.01
CA SER A 135 -17.64 12.13 28.59
C SER A 135 -18.81 12.60 27.73
N LEU A 136 -18.59 13.62 26.91
CA LEU A 136 -19.57 14.21 25.99
C LEU A 136 -19.27 13.69 24.58
N PRO A 137 -20.15 12.86 23.97
CA PRO A 137 -19.96 12.44 22.59
C PRO A 137 -20.24 13.62 21.66
N ILE A 138 -19.34 13.85 20.71
CA ILE A 138 -19.40 14.94 19.75
C ILE A 138 -19.30 14.44 18.32
N LYS A 139 -19.79 15.24 17.38
CA LYS A 139 -19.66 15.00 15.95
C LYS A 139 -19.21 16.28 15.26
N ALA A 140 -18.19 16.17 14.41
CA ALA A 140 -17.85 17.17 13.43
C ALA A 140 -18.82 17.08 12.25
N ALA A 141 -19.38 18.21 11.80
CA ALA A 141 -20.21 18.24 10.62
C ALA A 141 -19.42 17.78 9.39
N ALA A 142 -20.10 17.09 8.45
CA ALA A 142 -19.47 16.65 7.21
C ALA A 142 -18.97 17.81 6.32
N TYR A 143 -19.50 19.02 6.55
CA TYR A 143 -19.11 20.25 5.86
C TYR A 143 -18.24 21.17 6.73
N ALA A 144 -17.83 20.72 7.92
CA ALA A 144 -16.95 21.50 8.78
C ALA A 144 -15.65 21.81 8.02
N ARG A 145 -15.20 23.05 8.12
CA ARG A 145 -13.93 23.48 7.51
C ARG A 145 -12.78 23.20 8.43
N ASP A 146 -11.58 23.15 7.85
CA ASP A 146 -10.33 23.09 8.58
C ASP A 146 -10.18 24.34 9.45
N ASP A 147 -10.38 24.16 10.76
CA ASP A 147 -10.31 25.24 11.73
C ASP A 147 -10.26 24.68 13.16
N THR A 148 -10.01 25.57 14.11
CA THR A 148 -10.18 25.32 15.54
C THR A 148 -11.51 25.89 16.02
N TYR A 149 -12.41 25.02 16.44
CA TYR A 149 -13.71 25.35 17.01
C TYR A 149 -13.64 25.41 18.54
N PHE A 150 -14.53 26.23 19.12
CA PHE A 150 -14.61 26.42 20.58
C PHE A 150 -16.05 26.22 21.08
N PRO A 151 -16.63 25.01 20.99
CA PRO A 151 -17.90 24.73 21.68
C PRO A 151 -17.75 24.95 23.19
N GLU A 152 -18.76 25.56 23.80
CA GLU A 152 -18.81 25.88 25.23
C GLU A 152 -19.54 24.77 25.99
N VAL A 153 -18.86 24.15 26.95
CA VAL A 153 -19.52 23.30 27.94
C VAL A 153 -20.23 24.22 28.94
N TYR A 154 -21.53 24.01 29.10
CA TYR A 154 -22.37 24.72 30.04
C TYR A 154 -22.80 23.77 31.16
N ILE A 155 -22.42 24.10 32.39
CA ILE A 155 -22.78 23.37 33.61
C ILE A 155 -23.70 24.26 34.43
N GLU A 156 -24.91 23.77 34.69
CA GLU A 156 -25.88 24.39 35.59
C GLU A 156 -25.68 23.86 37.01
N VAL A 157 -25.48 24.79 37.95
CA VAL A 157 -25.22 24.46 39.36
C VAL A 157 -26.33 25.12 40.18
N ASP A 158 -27.26 24.32 40.70
CA ASP A 158 -28.52 24.81 41.29
C ASP A 158 -28.30 25.76 42.46
N ASN A 159 -27.31 25.46 43.29
CA ASN A 159 -26.99 26.20 44.51
C ASN A 159 -25.74 27.07 44.38
N GLY A 160 -25.21 27.27 43.16
CA GLY A 160 -23.96 27.97 42.90
C GLY A 160 -23.99 28.79 41.61
N LYS A 161 -22.80 29.10 41.08
CA LYS A 161 -22.66 29.79 39.79
C LYS A 161 -22.54 28.79 38.66
N ASN A 162 -23.29 29.03 37.58
CA ASN A 162 -23.16 28.25 36.36
C ASN A 162 -21.77 28.42 35.74
N VAL A 163 -21.24 27.32 35.21
CA VAL A 163 -19.91 27.28 34.60
C VAL A 163 -20.05 27.29 33.08
N ARG A 164 -19.25 28.13 32.42
CA ARG A 164 -19.07 28.13 30.97
C ARG A 164 -17.61 27.95 30.66
N PHE A 165 -17.30 26.93 29.87
CA PHE A 165 -15.92 26.60 29.54
C PHE A 165 -15.78 26.29 28.05
N PRO A 166 -15.02 27.10 27.28
CA PRO A 166 -14.77 26.82 25.87
C PRO A 166 -13.78 25.65 25.73
N VAL A 167 -14.18 24.61 25.02
CA VAL A 167 -13.33 23.45 24.72
C VAL A 167 -12.75 23.63 23.32
N ARG A 168 -11.41 23.58 23.20
CA ARG A 168 -10.75 23.61 21.90
C ARG A 168 -10.96 22.28 21.18
N VAL A 169 -11.58 22.31 19.99
CA VAL A 169 -11.75 21.15 19.11
C VAL A 169 -11.18 21.49 17.73
N GLN A 170 -10.21 20.72 17.25
CA GLN A 170 -9.61 20.95 15.94
C GLN A 170 -10.24 20.02 14.90
N VAL A 171 -10.61 20.57 13.75
CA VAL A 171 -11.02 19.81 12.56
C VAL A 171 -9.97 20.05 11.48
N ASP A 172 -9.50 18.97 10.86
CA ASP A 172 -8.51 18.99 9.80
C ASP A 172 -8.86 17.89 8.79
N SER A 173 -9.04 18.28 7.52
CA SER A 173 -9.40 17.39 6.40
C SER A 173 -8.19 16.64 5.81
N SER A 174 -6.98 16.82 6.35
CA SER A 174 -5.77 16.15 5.86
C SER A 174 -5.86 14.63 5.98
N GLU A 175 -5.84 13.93 4.87
CA GLU A 175 -5.89 12.46 4.82
C GLU A 175 -4.50 11.82 4.98
N VAL A 176 -4.47 10.50 5.20
CA VAL A 176 -3.26 9.71 4.91
C VAL A 176 -3.02 9.77 3.40
N ARG A 177 -1.81 10.17 3.01
CA ARG A 177 -1.47 10.38 1.61
C ARG A 177 -0.71 9.18 1.07
N LEU A 178 -1.12 8.71 -0.11
CA LEU A 178 -0.38 7.77 -0.93
C LEU A 178 0.47 8.54 -1.95
N ILE A 179 1.74 8.17 -2.07
CA ILE A 179 2.71 8.82 -2.95
C ILE A 179 3.40 7.73 -3.77
N GLU A 180 3.37 7.87 -5.08
CA GLU A 180 4.14 7.03 -6.00
C GLU A 180 5.64 7.24 -5.79
N GLN A 181 6.39 6.15 -5.64
CA GLN A 181 7.83 6.18 -5.46
C GLN A 181 8.55 5.47 -6.60
N ASP A 182 8.33 4.16 -6.76
CA ASP A 182 9.04 3.32 -7.73
C ASP A 182 8.04 2.53 -8.60
N ILE A 183 7.14 3.22 -9.30
CA ILE A 183 6.25 2.61 -10.29
C ILE A 183 6.81 2.90 -11.70
N PRO A 184 7.20 1.88 -12.46
CA PRO A 184 7.70 2.08 -13.83
C PRO A 184 6.56 2.43 -14.79
N SER A 185 6.87 3.22 -15.81
CA SER A 185 5.90 3.53 -16.87
C SER A 185 5.70 2.37 -17.86
N GLU A 186 6.67 1.46 -17.97
CA GLU A 186 6.66 0.34 -18.91
C GLU A 186 7.28 -0.91 -18.27
N ILE A 187 6.66 -2.08 -18.49
CA ILE A 187 7.16 -3.40 -18.04
C ILE A 187 7.02 -4.41 -19.19
N SER A 188 7.93 -5.38 -19.25
CA SER A 188 7.78 -6.54 -20.15
C SER A 188 6.68 -7.49 -19.68
N ILE A 189 5.90 -8.06 -20.61
CA ILE A 189 4.91 -9.12 -20.29
C ILE A 189 5.54 -10.34 -19.60
N SER A 190 6.85 -10.53 -19.78
CA SER A 190 7.61 -11.65 -19.23
C SER A 190 8.50 -11.28 -18.03
N GLU A 191 8.19 -10.17 -17.35
CA GLU A 191 8.94 -9.66 -16.20
C GLU A 191 8.02 -9.44 -15.00
N SER A 192 8.43 -9.92 -13.81
CA SER A 192 7.87 -9.42 -12.55
C SER A 192 8.73 -8.26 -12.04
N LYS A 193 8.07 -7.21 -11.53
CA LYS A 193 8.73 -5.99 -11.05
C LYS A 193 8.32 -5.61 -9.64
N GLU A 194 9.30 -5.30 -8.80
CA GLU A 194 9.05 -4.68 -7.51
C GLU A 194 8.69 -3.21 -7.71
N ILE A 195 7.59 -2.78 -7.09
CA ILE A 195 7.09 -1.41 -7.09
C ILE A 195 6.89 -0.93 -5.66
N ALA A 196 7.13 0.36 -5.43
CA ALA A 196 7.01 0.95 -4.10
C ALA A 196 6.10 2.18 -4.09
N ILE A 197 5.33 2.31 -3.01
CA ILE A 197 4.60 3.54 -2.68
C ILE A 197 4.93 3.99 -1.25
N VAL A 198 4.85 5.28 -1.00
CA VAL A 198 4.97 5.86 0.35
C VAL A 198 3.58 6.19 0.89
N VAL A 199 3.30 5.69 2.09
CA VAL A 199 2.11 6.01 2.88
C VAL A 199 2.51 6.99 3.96
N ALA A 200 2.00 8.22 3.88
CA ALA A 200 2.38 9.31 4.76
C ALA A 200 1.18 9.85 5.56
N ASN A 201 1.27 9.83 6.88
CA ASN A 201 0.31 10.50 7.74
C ASN A 201 0.64 11.99 7.83
N ASN A 202 -0.02 12.84 7.05
CA ASN A 202 0.21 14.29 7.09
C ASN A 202 -0.52 14.99 8.26
N ARG A 203 -1.09 14.24 9.20
CA ARG A 203 -1.87 14.78 10.33
C ARG A 203 -0.99 15.07 11.54
N PRO A 204 -1.40 16.04 12.38
CA PRO A 204 -0.76 16.31 13.68
C PRO A 204 -1.03 15.25 14.75
N ASN A 205 -1.87 14.25 14.49
CA ASN A 205 -2.16 13.14 15.40
C ASN A 205 -1.93 11.79 14.72
N SER A 206 -1.73 10.75 15.52
CA SER A 206 -1.57 9.40 15.01
C SER A 206 -2.87 8.84 14.42
N VAL A 207 -2.70 7.97 13.44
CA VAL A 207 -3.76 7.14 12.86
C VAL A 207 -3.44 5.67 13.10
N SER A 208 -4.46 4.83 13.13
CA SER A 208 -4.31 3.41 13.45
C SER A 208 -4.95 2.50 12.41
N GLY A 209 -4.51 1.25 12.37
CA GLY A 209 -5.04 0.24 11.45
C GLY A 209 -4.87 0.61 9.98
N VAL A 210 -3.76 1.28 9.65
CA VAL A 210 -3.39 1.65 8.29
C VAL A 210 -3.11 0.38 7.49
N ASN A 211 -3.80 0.25 6.37
CA ASN A 211 -3.77 -0.91 5.50
C ASN A 211 -3.86 -0.47 4.05
N VAL A 212 -2.99 -1.00 3.19
CA VAL A 212 -2.95 -0.67 1.77
C VAL A 212 -3.36 -1.90 0.97
N LEU A 213 -4.36 -1.75 0.13
CA LEU A 213 -4.84 -2.75 -0.81
C LEU A 213 -4.54 -2.28 -2.23
N MET A 214 -3.93 -3.15 -3.04
CA MET A 214 -3.69 -2.87 -4.45
C MET A 214 -4.68 -3.64 -5.32
N LYS A 215 -5.23 -2.96 -6.32
CA LYS A 215 -6.22 -3.48 -7.26
C LYS A 215 -5.83 -3.12 -8.67
N SER A 216 -6.20 -3.99 -9.61
CA SER A 216 -6.14 -3.70 -11.04
C SER A 216 -7.56 -3.45 -11.56
N SER A 217 -7.68 -2.71 -12.68
CA SER A 217 -8.95 -2.57 -13.40
C SER A 217 -9.54 -3.91 -13.87
N ASN A 218 -8.67 -4.89 -14.09
CA ASN A 218 -8.98 -6.19 -14.69
C ASN A 218 -7.96 -7.25 -14.23
N ASP A 219 -8.17 -8.50 -14.63
CA ASP A 219 -7.29 -9.64 -14.29
C ASP A 219 -5.97 -9.64 -15.11
N ALA A 220 -5.54 -8.48 -15.63
CA ALA A 220 -4.31 -8.35 -16.42
C ALA A 220 -3.03 -8.23 -15.58
N LEU A 221 -3.18 -7.93 -14.28
CA LEU A 221 -2.08 -7.71 -13.36
C LEU A 221 -2.31 -8.54 -12.11
N GLU A 222 -1.28 -9.27 -11.71
CA GLU A 222 -1.22 -9.99 -10.43
C GLU A 222 -0.27 -9.25 -9.49
N PHE A 223 -0.66 -9.15 -8.23
CA PHE A 223 0.11 -8.44 -7.20
C PHE A 223 0.45 -9.35 -6.03
N THR A 224 1.69 -9.30 -5.55
CA THR A 224 2.13 -10.09 -4.41
C THR A 224 2.93 -9.22 -3.42
N PRO A 225 2.45 -9.05 -2.17
CA PRO A 225 1.10 -9.39 -1.71
C PRO A 225 0.03 -8.48 -2.37
N GLU A 226 -1.25 -8.80 -2.25
CA GLU A 226 -2.34 -7.90 -2.68
C GLU A 226 -2.60 -6.80 -1.64
N GLU A 227 -2.30 -7.06 -0.38
CA GLU A 227 -2.61 -6.21 0.77
C GLU A 227 -1.44 -6.17 1.77
N ILE A 228 -1.14 -4.99 2.31
CA ILE A 228 -0.11 -4.77 3.33
C ILE A 228 -0.70 -4.00 4.51
N PHE A 229 -0.63 -4.64 5.70
CA PHE A 229 -0.98 -4.01 6.96
C PHE A 229 0.23 -3.30 7.58
N ILE A 230 0.19 -1.97 7.63
CA ILE A 230 1.25 -1.13 8.20
C ILE A 230 1.08 -1.00 9.73
N GLY A 231 -0.16 -0.96 10.21
CA GLY A 231 -0.47 -0.79 11.62
C GLY A 231 -0.73 0.67 11.98
N ASN A 232 0.09 1.26 12.85
CA ASN A 232 -0.08 2.65 13.27
C ASN A 232 0.91 3.55 12.54
N LEU A 233 0.48 4.77 12.22
CA LEU A 233 1.36 5.85 11.78
C LEU A 233 1.23 7.01 12.77
N GLU A 234 2.34 7.39 13.37
CA GLU A 234 2.44 8.56 14.25
C GLU A 234 2.22 9.86 13.46
N ALA A 235 2.11 10.98 14.16
CA ALA A 235 1.97 12.28 13.54
C ALA A 235 3.17 12.58 12.62
N TYR A 236 2.88 12.94 11.36
CA TYR A 236 3.88 13.24 10.33
C TYR A 236 4.82 12.07 9.99
N GLU A 237 4.44 10.84 10.32
CA GLU A 237 5.21 9.64 9.98
C GLU A 237 4.90 9.15 8.57
N GLU A 238 5.91 8.59 7.91
CA GLU A 238 5.78 7.92 6.62
C GLU A 238 6.39 6.50 6.65
N ARG A 239 5.86 5.64 5.78
CA ARG A 239 6.32 4.27 5.55
C ARG A 239 6.26 3.94 4.06
N ALA A 240 7.37 3.44 3.52
CA ALA A 240 7.37 2.81 2.22
C ALA A 240 6.83 1.38 2.34
N VAL A 241 6.06 0.95 1.33
CA VAL A 241 5.57 -0.42 1.19
C VAL A 241 5.85 -0.91 -0.23
N ASP A 242 6.34 -2.14 -0.32
CA ASP A 242 6.81 -2.75 -1.55
C ASP A 242 5.87 -3.88 -1.97
N PHE A 243 5.58 -3.92 -3.27
CA PHE A 243 4.74 -4.94 -3.89
C PHE A 243 5.43 -5.51 -5.12
N THR A 244 5.18 -6.78 -5.42
CA THR A 244 5.60 -7.37 -6.70
C THR A 244 4.43 -7.34 -7.69
N LEU A 245 4.60 -6.63 -8.80
CA LEU A 245 3.68 -6.59 -9.94
C LEU A 245 4.10 -7.66 -10.96
N THR A 246 3.16 -8.52 -11.35
CA THR A 246 3.36 -9.51 -12.43
C THR A 246 2.31 -9.33 -13.53
N PRO A 247 2.73 -8.94 -14.75
CA PRO A 247 1.86 -8.86 -15.92
C PRO A 247 1.26 -10.20 -16.35
N LEU A 248 0.01 -10.17 -16.83
CA LEU A 248 -0.71 -11.32 -17.39
C LEU A 248 -1.24 -11.05 -18.81
N SER A 249 -1.39 -9.78 -19.21
CA SER A 249 -1.75 -9.40 -20.59
C SER A 249 -1.04 -8.11 -21.02
N GLU A 250 -0.89 -7.91 -22.33
CA GLU A 250 -0.33 -6.67 -22.91
C GLU A 250 -1.32 -5.50 -22.93
N GLY A 251 -0.78 -4.29 -23.01
CA GLY A 251 -1.52 -3.04 -23.17
C GLY A 251 -1.31 -2.06 -22.03
N ASP A 252 -2.08 -0.97 -22.04
CA ASP A 252 -2.10 0.00 -20.95
C ASP A 252 -3.02 -0.50 -19.83
N HIS A 253 -2.50 -0.57 -18.61
CA HIS A 253 -3.22 -1.06 -17.44
C HIS A 253 -3.13 -0.08 -16.28
N ASP A 254 -4.30 0.31 -15.75
CA ASP A 254 -4.40 1.15 -14.55
C ASP A 254 -4.26 0.30 -13.27
N ILE A 255 -3.50 0.84 -12.33
CA ILE A 255 -3.26 0.32 -10.98
C ILE A 255 -3.92 1.26 -9.97
N TYR A 256 -4.70 0.69 -9.05
CA TYR A 256 -5.35 1.42 -7.97
C TYR A 256 -4.78 0.99 -6.62
N PHE A 257 -4.43 1.98 -5.82
CA PHE A 257 -4.03 1.80 -4.43
C PHE A 257 -5.12 2.39 -3.54
N GLU A 258 -5.63 1.60 -2.61
CA GLU A 258 -6.62 2.01 -1.62
C GLU A 258 -6.02 1.84 -0.23
N ALA A 259 -5.78 2.95 0.47
CA ALA A 259 -5.42 2.92 1.88
C ALA A 259 -6.65 3.13 2.77
N THR A 260 -6.88 2.20 3.69
CA THR A 260 -7.87 2.31 4.75
C THR A 260 -7.15 2.56 6.08
N TYR A 261 -7.67 3.48 6.90
CA TYR A 261 -7.09 3.80 8.20
C TYR A 261 -8.16 4.32 9.17
N LYS A 262 -7.80 4.45 10.44
CA LYS A 262 -8.69 4.96 11.50
C LYS A 262 -8.13 6.19 12.19
N ASN A 263 -8.95 7.22 12.29
CA ASN A 263 -8.74 8.39 13.15
C ASN A 263 -9.60 8.25 14.42
N GLY A 264 -9.01 7.76 15.52
CA GLY A 264 -9.78 7.24 16.64
C GLY A 264 -10.61 6.03 16.20
N ASN A 265 -11.93 6.08 16.40
CA ASN A 265 -12.86 5.04 15.95
C ASN A 265 -13.45 5.29 14.54
N ASN A 266 -13.09 6.39 13.88
CA ASN A 266 -13.62 6.75 12.58
C ASN A 266 -12.77 6.13 11.47
N VAL A 267 -13.41 5.40 10.54
CA VAL A 267 -12.73 4.77 9.40
C VAL A 267 -12.70 5.75 8.22
N HIS A 268 -11.55 5.83 7.58
CA HIS A 268 -11.28 6.68 6.43
C HIS A 268 -10.57 5.91 5.32
N HIS A 269 -10.68 6.44 4.11
CA HIS A 269 -10.09 5.88 2.90
C HIS A 269 -9.32 6.96 2.15
N SER A 270 -8.29 6.56 1.42
CA SER A 270 -7.50 7.40 0.54
C SER A 270 -7.07 6.58 -0.66
N GLU A 271 -7.06 7.19 -1.84
CA GLU A 271 -6.83 6.47 -3.10
C GLU A 271 -5.69 7.11 -3.91
N LEU A 272 -4.97 6.28 -4.65
CA LEU A 272 -3.99 6.68 -5.66
C LEU A 272 -4.20 5.83 -6.91
N THR A 273 -4.18 6.46 -8.08
CA THR A 273 -4.23 5.77 -9.37
C THR A 273 -2.92 6.00 -10.10
N SER A 274 -2.35 4.93 -10.64
CA SER A 274 -1.19 4.95 -11.53
C SER A 274 -1.47 4.06 -12.74
N SER A 275 -0.58 4.06 -13.73
CA SER A 275 -0.75 3.31 -14.98
C SER A 275 0.58 2.77 -15.46
N VAL A 276 0.57 1.56 -16.01
CA VAL A 276 1.74 0.92 -16.60
C VAL A 276 1.42 0.38 -17.99
N GLU A 277 2.34 0.57 -18.93
CA GLU A 277 2.27 0.00 -20.28
C GLU A 277 3.01 -1.34 -20.32
N ILE A 278 2.34 -2.40 -20.78
CA ILE A 278 2.90 -3.75 -20.85
C ILE A 278 3.17 -4.11 -22.31
N LYS A 279 4.43 -4.41 -22.64
CA LYS A 279 4.88 -4.77 -24.01
C LYS A 279 5.65 -6.09 -24.04
N SER A 280 5.63 -6.77 -25.19
CA SER A 280 6.54 -7.89 -25.48
C SER A 280 7.85 -7.46 -26.20
N SER A 281 8.01 -6.19 -26.58
CA SER A 281 9.14 -5.74 -27.41
C SER A 281 10.53 -5.88 -26.76
N SER A 282 10.57 -6.01 -25.43
CA SER A 282 11.78 -6.11 -24.60
C SER A 282 12.04 -7.53 -24.08
N ASP A 283 11.43 -8.54 -24.69
CA ASP A 283 11.53 -9.93 -24.25
C ASP A 283 12.79 -10.64 -24.78
N VAL A 284 13.00 -11.88 -24.33
CA VAL A 284 13.98 -12.81 -24.89
C VAL A 284 13.61 -13.12 -26.33
N LYS A 285 14.55 -12.95 -27.27
CA LYS A 285 14.31 -13.14 -28.70
C LYS A 285 14.99 -14.39 -29.21
N LEU A 286 14.24 -15.19 -29.97
CA LEU A 286 14.76 -16.30 -30.75
C LEU A 286 14.95 -15.85 -32.20
N ILE A 287 16.19 -15.89 -32.67
CA ILE A 287 16.59 -15.37 -33.98
C ILE A 287 17.07 -16.54 -34.83
N LEU A 288 16.41 -16.80 -35.96
CA LEU A 288 16.84 -17.85 -36.88
C LEU A 288 18.13 -17.41 -37.59
N VAL A 289 19.21 -18.16 -37.39
CA VAL A 289 20.51 -17.91 -38.03
C VAL A 289 20.59 -18.69 -39.35
N ASN A 290 20.22 -19.96 -39.31
CA ASN A 290 20.27 -20.84 -40.48
C ASN A 290 19.27 -21.99 -40.36
N ALA A 291 18.51 -22.22 -41.42
CA ALA A 291 17.71 -23.42 -41.61
C ALA A 291 17.71 -23.83 -43.08
N PRO A 292 17.71 -25.13 -43.39
CA PRO A 292 17.59 -25.59 -44.77
C PRO A 292 16.15 -25.38 -45.28
N GLU A 293 16.03 -24.82 -46.49
CA GLU A 293 14.72 -24.69 -47.16
C GLU A 293 14.10 -26.05 -47.49
N PHE A 294 14.93 -27.04 -47.83
CA PHE A 294 14.50 -28.40 -48.12
C PHE A 294 15.52 -29.44 -47.66
N VAL A 295 15.05 -30.65 -47.39
CA VAL A 295 15.85 -31.79 -46.92
C VAL A 295 15.39 -33.06 -47.64
N PHE A 296 16.30 -34.00 -47.95
CA PHE A 296 15.88 -35.29 -48.47
C PHE A 296 15.57 -36.25 -47.32
N ARG A 297 14.54 -37.09 -47.50
CA ARG A 297 14.22 -38.14 -46.54
C ARG A 297 15.45 -39.03 -46.31
N GLY A 298 15.87 -39.13 -45.05
CA GLY A 298 17.04 -39.90 -44.61
C GLY A 298 18.26 -39.03 -44.30
N ASP A 299 18.22 -37.74 -44.63
CA ASP A 299 19.26 -36.78 -44.27
C ASP A 299 19.15 -36.33 -42.81
N VAL A 300 20.26 -35.81 -42.31
CA VAL A 300 20.35 -35.04 -41.06
C VAL A 300 20.47 -33.57 -41.45
N ALA A 301 19.54 -32.76 -40.96
CA ALA A 301 19.48 -31.32 -41.23
C ALA A 301 19.77 -30.55 -39.95
N ARG A 302 20.51 -29.44 -40.04
CA ARG A 302 20.81 -28.60 -38.88
C ARG A 302 20.06 -27.28 -38.94
N ILE A 303 19.43 -26.92 -37.82
CA ILE A 303 18.86 -25.59 -37.60
C ILE A 303 19.69 -24.89 -36.52
N ASP A 304 20.12 -23.67 -36.81
CA ASP A 304 20.91 -22.82 -35.93
C ASP A 304 20.10 -21.56 -35.57
N PHE A 305 20.06 -21.24 -34.28
CA PHE A 305 19.41 -20.07 -33.70
C PHE A 305 20.40 -19.27 -32.86
N ASP A 306 20.15 -17.97 -32.73
CA ASP A 306 20.69 -17.14 -31.66
C ASP A 306 19.55 -16.78 -30.71
N VAL A 307 19.82 -16.86 -29.40
CA VAL A 307 18.93 -16.43 -28.33
C VAL A 307 19.52 -15.19 -27.72
N ALA A 308 18.77 -14.08 -27.73
CA ALA A 308 19.19 -12.80 -27.17
C ALA A 308 18.32 -12.44 -25.96
N ASN A 309 18.94 -12.14 -24.81
CA ASN A 309 18.23 -11.58 -23.67
C ASN A 309 18.00 -10.07 -23.90
N GLY A 310 16.81 -9.70 -24.35
CA GLY A 310 16.42 -8.31 -24.58
C GLY A 310 15.98 -7.55 -23.33
N MET A 311 15.85 -8.22 -22.19
CA MET A 311 15.36 -7.62 -20.96
C MET A 311 16.43 -6.77 -20.28
N ALA A 312 15.98 -5.85 -19.41
CA ALA A 312 16.87 -4.99 -18.63
C ALA A 312 17.56 -5.70 -17.46
N LYS A 313 17.28 -6.99 -17.24
CA LYS A 313 17.81 -7.79 -16.13
C LYS A 313 18.21 -9.21 -16.57
N ASP A 314 18.93 -9.87 -15.69
CA ASP A 314 19.43 -11.24 -15.89
C ASP A 314 18.29 -12.26 -15.77
N ILE A 315 18.46 -13.40 -16.45
CA ILE A 315 17.53 -14.54 -16.42
C ILE A 315 18.26 -15.84 -16.19
N LYS A 316 17.53 -16.81 -15.64
CA LYS A 316 18.08 -18.13 -15.32
C LYS A 316 17.38 -19.24 -16.07
N ALA A 317 18.07 -20.37 -16.16
CA ALA A 317 17.54 -21.61 -16.75
C ALA A 317 16.94 -21.43 -18.15
N VAL A 318 17.59 -20.64 -19.01
CA VAL A 318 17.17 -20.42 -20.39
C VAL A 318 17.35 -21.70 -21.20
N SER A 319 16.30 -22.12 -21.90
CA SER A 319 16.34 -23.24 -22.82
C SER A 319 15.52 -23.00 -24.09
N VAL A 320 16.01 -23.53 -25.20
CA VAL A 320 15.27 -23.56 -26.47
C VAL A 320 14.67 -24.95 -26.62
N VAL A 321 13.36 -25.01 -26.84
CA VAL A 321 12.64 -26.28 -27.00
C VAL A 321 11.80 -26.28 -28.28
N PRO A 322 11.88 -27.34 -29.10
CA PRO A 322 10.94 -27.54 -30.18
C PRO A 322 9.56 -27.93 -29.63
N ALA A 323 8.52 -27.20 -30.04
CA ALA A 323 7.14 -27.40 -29.60
C ALA A 323 6.36 -28.37 -30.51
N ILE A 324 7.02 -29.44 -30.98
CA ILE A 324 6.42 -30.43 -31.89
C ILE A 324 6.76 -31.87 -31.47
N GLY A 325 5.73 -32.72 -31.47
CA GLY A 325 5.86 -34.15 -31.17
C GLY A 325 6.18 -34.98 -32.42
N GLY A 326 6.88 -36.10 -32.23
CA GLY A 326 7.10 -37.12 -33.28
C GLY A 326 8.29 -36.87 -34.22
N LEU A 327 8.92 -35.70 -34.14
CA LEU A 327 10.20 -35.42 -34.81
C LEU A 327 11.38 -35.89 -33.94
N LYS A 328 12.32 -36.62 -34.54
CA LYS A 328 13.58 -36.98 -33.88
C LYS A 328 14.55 -35.82 -34.02
N MET A 329 14.66 -35.00 -32.98
CA MET A 329 15.60 -33.87 -32.89
C MET A 329 16.61 -34.09 -31.78
N LEU A 330 17.85 -33.68 -32.04
CA LEU A 330 18.97 -33.76 -31.09
C LEU A 330 19.68 -32.40 -31.00
N PRO A 331 19.84 -31.83 -29.80
CA PRO A 331 19.18 -32.26 -28.56
C PRO A 331 17.66 -32.03 -28.62
N SER A 332 16.88 -32.66 -27.73
CA SER A 332 15.45 -32.40 -27.61
C SER A 332 15.13 -31.08 -26.88
N GLU A 333 16.13 -30.53 -26.20
CA GLU A 333 16.13 -29.25 -25.50
C GLU A 333 17.57 -28.74 -25.50
N TYR A 334 17.79 -27.50 -25.93
CA TYR A 334 19.10 -26.86 -25.85
C TYR A 334 19.14 -25.95 -24.63
N PHE A 335 19.77 -26.43 -23.55
CA PHE A 335 19.91 -25.68 -22.30
C PHE A 335 21.11 -24.73 -22.38
N ILE A 336 20.84 -23.43 -22.29
CA ILE A 336 21.87 -22.37 -22.30
C ILE A 336 22.34 -22.10 -20.86
N GLY A 337 21.41 -22.05 -19.91
CA GLY A 337 21.69 -21.73 -18.52
C GLY A 337 21.28 -20.31 -18.16
N ASP A 338 22.10 -19.61 -17.38
CA ASP A 338 21.83 -18.24 -16.98
C ASP A 338 22.38 -17.26 -18.02
N MET A 339 21.66 -16.17 -18.29
CA MET A 339 22.02 -15.17 -19.28
C MET A 339 21.92 -13.77 -18.67
N GLU A 340 22.97 -12.96 -18.82
CA GLU A 340 22.97 -11.57 -18.37
C GLU A 340 22.10 -10.69 -19.29
N ALA A 341 21.71 -9.51 -18.81
CA ALA A 341 21.01 -8.52 -19.64
C ALA A 341 21.83 -8.16 -20.90
N GLY A 342 21.25 -8.38 -22.09
CA GLY A 342 21.91 -8.11 -23.37
C GLY A 342 22.77 -9.25 -23.94
N ASP A 343 22.90 -10.38 -23.25
CA ASP A 343 23.66 -11.53 -23.74
C ASP A 343 23.03 -12.19 -24.97
N VAL A 344 23.89 -12.79 -25.81
CA VAL A 344 23.48 -13.57 -26.99
C VAL A 344 24.22 -14.92 -27.01
N PHE A 345 23.48 -16.01 -27.13
CA PHE A 345 24.02 -17.37 -27.22
C PHE A 345 23.42 -18.13 -28.39
N SER A 346 24.23 -18.99 -29.02
CA SER A 346 23.77 -19.82 -30.13
C SER A 346 23.24 -21.18 -29.67
N ALA A 347 22.17 -21.65 -30.28
CA ALA A 347 21.57 -22.96 -30.09
C ALA A 347 21.47 -23.70 -31.43
N SER A 348 21.79 -24.99 -31.46
CA SER A 348 21.78 -25.82 -32.67
C SER A 348 21.02 -27.11 -32.47
N PHE A 349 20.21 -27.49 -33.47
CA PHE A 349 19.40 -28.70 -33.47
C PHE A 349 19.63 -29.51 -34.75
N ASP A 350 19.92 -30.79 -34.59
CA ASP A 350 19.98 -31.77 -35.67
C ASP A 350 18.63 -32.50 -35.80
N ILE A 351 18.02 -32.43 -36.99
CA ILE A 351 16.75 -33.07 -37.33
C ILE A 351 17.03 -34.33 -38.14
N HIS A 352 16.54 -35.47 -37.66
CA HIS A 352 16.55 -36.72 -38.41
C HIS A 352 15.27 -36.88 -39.22
N THR A 353 15.41 -36.92 -40.55
CA THR A 353 14.28 -36.88 -41.49
C THR A 353 13.79 -38.26 -41.96
N SER A 354 14.41 -39.34 -41.47
CA SER A 354 14.14 -40.72 -41.93
C SER A 354 12.68 -41.13 -41.78
N ASP A 355 12.03 -40.68 -40.71
CA ASP A 355 10.65 -41.05 -40.37
C ASP A 355 9.63 -39.98 -40.84
N LEU A 356 10.06 -38.96 -41.58
CA LEU A 356 9.20 -37.85 -42.02
C LEU A 356 8.48 -38.14 -43.34
N ASN A 357 7.23 -37.69 -43.42
CA ASN A 357 6.45 -37.68 -44.65
C ASN A 357 6.98 -36.63 -45.62
N VAL A 358 6.83 -36.89 -46.92
CA VAL A 358 7.18 -35.95 -48.00
C VAL A 358 6.19 -34.79 -47.98
N GLY A 359 6.70 -33.58 -48.15
CA GLY A 359 5.92 -32.33 -48.11
C GLY A 359 6.48 -31.33 -47.11
N ASP A 360 5.74 -30.25 -46.89
CA ASP A 360 6.14 -29.16 -45.99
C ASP A 360 5.92 -29.54 -44.53
N ILE A 361 6.92 -29.27 -43.69
CA ILE A 361 6.82 -29.40 -42.24
C ILE A 361 7.08 -28.05 -41.58
N GLN A 362 6.25 -27.73 -40.59
CA GLN A 362 6.39 -26.56 -39.74
C GLN A 362 6.88 -27.01 -38.37
N ILE A 363 8.01 -26.45 -37.93
CA ILE A 363 8.70 -26.81 -36.70
C ILE A 363 8.71 -25.56 -35.81
N PRO A 364 7.75 -25.41 -34.89
CA PRO A 364 7.75 -24.33 -33.92
C PRO A 364 8.85 -24.57 -32.87
N PHE A 365 9.62 -23.53 -32.58
CA PHE A 365 10.55 -23.47 -31.46
C PHE A 365 10.11 -22.39 -30.50
N LYS A 366 10.27 -22.61 -29.20
CA LYS A 366 10.02 -21.58 -28.18
C LYS A 366 11.20 -21.52 -27.21
N VAL A 367 11.36 -20.37 -26.57
CA VAL A 367 12.32 -20.17 -25.49
C VAL A 367 11.57 -20.24 -24.16
N LEU A 368 12.09 -21.05 -23.24
CA LEU A 368 11.69 -21.12 -21.84
C LEU A 368 12.78 -20.45 -21.01
N PHE A 369 12.39 -19.64 -20.04
CA PHE A 369 13.33 -19.06 -19.08
C PHE A 369 12.63 -18.77 -17.76
N LYS A 370 13.42 -18.50 -16.71
CA LYS A 370 12.91 -18.10 -15.41
C LYS A 370 13.39 -16.71 -15.04
N ASP A 371 12.49 -15.97 -14.41
CA ASP A 371 12.81 -14.70 -13.76
C ASP A 371 13.70 -14.95 -12.54
N VAL A 372 14.81 -14.22 -12.46
CA VAL A 372 15.84 -14.38 -11.42
C VAL A 372 15.27 -14.15 -10.02
N ASP A 373 14.35 -13.19 -9.87
CA ASP A 373 13.81 -12.72 -8.60
C ASP A 373 12.68 -13.63 -8.10
N THR A 374 11.78 -14.03 -9.00
CA THR A 374 10.55 -14.76 -8.63
C THR A 374 10.61 -16.28 -8.87
N ASP A 375 11.60 -16.77 -9.63
CA ASP A 375 11.67 -18.15 -10.14
C ASP A 375 10.50 -18.57 -11.05
N ARG A 376 9.61 -17.63 -11.40
CA ARG A 376 8.49 -17.87 -12.32
C ARG A 376 9.02 -18.16 -13.72
N GLN A 377 8.44 -19.18 -14.36
CA GLN A 377 8.81 -19.59 -15.71
C GLN A 377 7.95 -18.86 -16.74
N TYR A 378 8.60 -18.36 -17.78
CA TYR A 378 7.99 -17.68 -18.91
C TYR A 378 8.26 -18.46 -20.21
N GLU A 379 7.35 -18.29 -21.18
CA GLU A 379 7.47 -18.85 -22.52
C GLU A 379 7.29 -17.74 -23.55
N THR A 380 8.11 -17.76 -24.60
CA THR A 380 7.99 -16.79 -25.71
C THR A 380 7.04 -17.28 -26.80
N GLU A 381 6.54 -16.38 -27.64
CA GLU A 381 5.74 -16.73 -28.84
C GLU A 381 6.50 -17.65 -29.81
N GLY A 382 7.84 -17.70 -29.72
CA GLY A 382 8.68 -18.64 -30.45
C GLY A 382 8.96 -18.24 -31.90
N TYR A 383 9.51 -19.20 -32.67
CA TYR A 383 9.82 -19.06 -34.10
C TYR A 383 9.42 -20.33 -34.85
N GLU A 384 8.66 -20.19 -35.94
CA GLU A 384 8.28 -21.32 -36.81
C GLU A 384 9.25 -21.48 -37.98
N VAL A 385 9.96 -22.61 -38.02
CA VAL A 385 10.82 -22.97 -39.15
C VAL A 385 10.05 -23.84 -40.13
N GLN A 386 10.07 -23.45 -41.41
CA GLN A 386 9.47 -24.22 -42.50
C GLN A 386 10.55 -24.98 -43.26
N VAL A 387 10.35 -26.28 -43.45
CA VAL A 387 11.28 -27.14 -44.19
C VAL A 387 10.48 -28.04 -45.14
N GLU A 388 10.89 -28.15 -46.40
CA GLU A 388 10.28 -29.09 -47.36
C GLU A 388 11.03 -30.45 -47.34
N VAL A 389 10.34 -31.55 -47.04
CA VAL A 389 10.91 -32.90 -47.11
C VAL A 389 10.67 -33.49 -48.51
N ARG A 390 11.76 -33.79 -49.23
CA ARG A 390 11.72 -34.36 -50.59
C ARG A 390 12.20 -35.82 -50.61
N GLU A 391 11.76 -36.59 -51.61
CA GLU A 391 12.35 -37.93 -51.83
C GLU A 391 13.73 -37.83 -52.48
N PRO A 392 14.72 -38.63 -52.04
CA PRO A 392 16.00 -38.71 -52.72
C PRO A 392 15.81 -39.27 -54.13
N GLN A 393 16.27 -38.56 -55.15
CA GLN A 393 16.21 -39.07 -56.52
C GLN A 393 17.09 -40.32 -56.65
N LYS A 394 16.47 -41.48 -56.84
CA LYS A 394 17.18 -42.67 -57.30
C LYS A 394 17.65 -42.40 -58.73
N SER A 395 18.96 -42.45 -58.97
CA SER A 395 19.52 -42.44 -60.32
C SER A 395 19.01 -43.68 -61.08
N GLU A 396 17.95 -43.51 -61.88
CA GLU A 396 17.34 -44.57 -62.69
C GLU A 396 18.12 -44.88 -63.96
N LEU A 397 19.42 -45.16 -63.85
CA LEU A 397 20.09 -45.98 -64.86
C LEU A 397 20.37 -47.32 -64.21
N PRO A 398 19.51 -48.34 -64.45
CA PRO A 398 19.80 -49.69 -64.01
C PRO A 398 21.19 -50.04 -64.54
N ASN A 399 22.10 -50.47 -63.67
CA ASN A 399 23.42 -50.94 -64.10
C ASN A 399 23.29 -51.97 -65.24
N GLN A 400 22.18 -52.71 -65.31
CA GLN A 400 21.83 -53.62 -66.39
C GLN A 400 21.60 -52.95 -67.76
N MET A 401 21.05 -51.73 -67.84
CA MET A 401 20.95 -50.97 -69.09
C MET A 401 22.30 -50.42 -69.54
N LEU A 402 23.16 -50.00 -68.60
CA LEU A 402 24.55 -49.64 -68.91
C LEU A 402 25.34 -50.85 -69.43
N PHE A 403 25.23 -52.00 -68.76
CA PHE A 403 25.82 -53.26 -69.24
C PHE A 403 25.24 -53.69 -70.59
N GLY A 404 23.93 -53.57 -70.80
CA GLY A 404 23.27 -53.89 -72.06
C GLY A 404 23.72 -53.00 -73.22
N ALA A 405 23.82 -51.69 -73.00
CA ALA A 405 24.32 -50.74 -74.00
C ALA A 405 25.79 -51.02 -74.36
N LEU A 406 26.63 -51.36 -73.36
CA LEU A 406 28.04 -51.67 -73.56
C LEU A 406 28.23 -52.98 -74.35
N LEU A 407 27.38 -54.00 -74.10
CA LEU A 407 27.33 -55.24 -74.86
C LEU A 407 26.90 -54.99 -76.33
N LEU A 408 25.90 -54.13 -76.54
CA LEU A 408 25.39 -53.80 -77.87
C LEU A 408 26.43 -53.05 -78.71
N ILE A 409 27.17 -52.12 -78.09
CA ILE A 409 28.33 -51.44 -78.71
C ILE A 409 29.40 -52.46 -79.09
N LEU A 410 29.71 -53.42 -78.21
CA LEU A 410 30.74 -54.43 -78.46
C LEU A 410 30.35 -55.36 -79.63
N VAL A 411 29.08 -55.76 -79.72
CA VAL A 411 28.53 -56.52 -80.86
C VAL A 411 28.63 -55.71 -82.16
N LEU A 412 28.26 -54.42 -82.14
CA LEU A 412 28.37 -53.55 -83.32
C LEU A 412 29.82 -53.40 -83.80
N VAL A 413 30.79 -53.32 -82.88
CA VAL A 413 32.22 -53.28 -83.22
C VAL A 413 32.66 -54.60 -83.86
N VAL A 414 32.25 -55.75 -83.31
CA VAL A 414 32.58 -57.07 -83.89
C VAL A 414 31.97 -57.22 -85.30
N VAL A 415 30.73 -56.79 -85.50
CA VAL A 415 30.07 -56.81 -86.82
C VAL A 415 30.77 -55.87 -87.80
N ALA A 416 31.14 -54.66 -87.38
CA ALA A 416 31.88 -53.71 -88.21
C ALA A 416 33.25 -54.25 -88.63
N VAL A 417 33.98 -54.90 -87.72
CA VAL A 417 35.25 -55.56 -88.01
C VAL A 417 35.04 -56.74 -88.96
N TRP A 418 34.02 -57.57 -88.74
CA TRP A 418 33.71 -58.70 -89.61
C TRP A 418 33.35 -58.27 -91.04
N VAL A 419 32.52 -57.23 -91.20
CA VAL A 419 32.19 -56.64 -92.50
C VAL A 419 33.44 -56.06 -93.18
N ARG A 420 34.34 -55.42 -92.42
CA ARG A 420 35.60 -54.87 -92.94
C ARG A 420 36.57 -55.96 -93.40
N VAL A 421 36.64 -57.09 -92.69
CA VAL A 421 37.45 -58.26 -93.07
C VAL A 421 36.86 -58.96 -94.31
N ARG A 422 35.52 -59.10 -94.39
CA ARG A 422 34.85 -59.68 -95.57
C ARG A 422 35.02 -58.82 -96.82
N ARG A 423 34.93 -57.49 -96.71
CA ARG A 423 35.22 -56.55 -97.81
C ARG A 423 36.68 -56.59 -98.28
N LYS A 424 37.64 -56.93 -97.40
CA LYS A 424 39.05 -57.13 -97.79
C LYS A 424 39.29 -58.46 -98.52
N ARG A 425 38.50 -59.52 -98.27
CA ARG A 425 38.60 -60.80 -99.00
C ARG A 425 37.98 -60.75 -100.41
N GLY A 426 36.93 -59.94 -100.64
CA GLY A 426 36.34 -59.74 -101.97
C GLY A 426 37.18 -58.89 -102.96
N ARG A 427 38.27 -58.24 -102.50
CA ARG A 427 39.17 -57.42 -103.35
C ARG A 427 40.41 -58.17 -103.86
N ARG A 428 40.53 -59.48 -103.58
CA ARG A 428 41.64 -60.33 -104.07
C ARG A 428 41.27 -61.24 -105.27
N GLU A 429 40.05 -61.18 -105.80
CA GLU A 429 39.63 -61.95 -107.01
C GLU A 429 39.36 -61.06 -108.23
N ARG A 430 39.82 -59.81 -108.24
CA ARG A 430 39.92 -59.00 -109.46
C ARG A 430 41.30 -58.35 -109.56
N LYS A 431 42.29 -59.16 -109.89
CA LYS A 431 43.42 -58.80 -110.74
C LYS A 431 44.05 -60.06 -111.30
#